data_AF-A0A952THA5-F1
#
_entry.id   AF-A0A952THA5-F1
#
_cell.length_a   1.000
_cell.length_b   1.000
_cell.length_c   1.000
_cell.angle_alpha   90.00
_cell.angle_beta   90.00
_cell.angle_gamma   90.00
#
_symmetry.space_group_name_H-M   'P 1'
#
loop_
_entity.id
_entity.type
_entity.pdbx_description
1 polymer ?
#
loop_
_entity_poly.entity_id
_entity_poly.type
_entity_poly.pdbx_seq_one_letter_code
_entity_poly.pdbx_strand_id
1 'polypeptide(L)'
;MHSKKCSACGRKFKKQSPGRQIYCSNSKCQKERRRHWQREKRKSDPDYKDNQLRAQQAWAERNPNYWRDYRRRNPEYTEENRMREKERRVKRKVKPVAKMDLASVNSLPPSGTYLLIPLSEDGVAKMDACTVEIRFISRASVSKRGKSR
;
A
#
# COMPACT_ATOMS: atom_id res chain seq x y z
N MET A 1 -2.64 12.59 45.17
CA MET A 1 -2.57 12.87 43.70
C MET A 1 -2.16 11.60 42.96
N HIS A 2 -3.07 10.97 42.20
CA HIS A 2 -2.76 9.74 41.47
C HIS A 2 -1.90 10.04 40.22
N SER A 3 -0.58 9.84 40.35
CA SER A 3 0.38 9.97 39.26
C SER A 3 0.30 8.75 38.34
N LYS A 4 -0.06 8.94 37.06
CA LYS A 4 -0.10 7.85 36.05
C LYS A 4 1.08 7.94 35.11
N LYS A 5 1.57 6.80 34.61
CA LYS A 5 2.57 6.76 33.53
C LYS A 5 1.89 6.84 32.16
N CYS A 6 2.44 7.64 31.26
CA CYS A 6 1.98 7.75 29.88
C CYS A 6 2.36 6.50 29.08
N SER A 7 1.42 5.86 28.38
CA SER A 7 1.73 4.68 27.55
C SER A 7 2.64 4.95 26.35
N ALA A 8 2.75 6.21 25.90
CA ALA A 8 3.64 6.55 24.79
C ALA A 8 5.08 6.89 25.22
N CYS A 9 5.25 7.65 26.31
CA CYS A 9 6.57 8.15 26.71
C CYS A 9 7.04 7.70 28.10
N GLY A 10 6.24 6.91 28.82
CA GLY A 10 6.55 6.40 30.16
C GLY A 10 6.54 7.44 31.29
N ARG A 11 6.56 8.75 30.96
CA ARG A 11 6.61 9.83 31.95
C ARG A 11 5.36 9.86 32.82
N LYS A 12 5.56 10.13 34.11
CA LYS A 12 4.50 10.40 35.08
C LYS A 12 3.76 11.68 34.67
N PHE A 13 2.44 11.68 34.70
CA PHE A 13 1.61 12.85 34.41
C PHE A 13 0.42 12.92 35.36
N LYS A 14 -0.06 14.15 35.59
CA LYS A 14 -1.30 14.42 36.30
C LYS A 14 -2.45 14.38 35.28
N LYS A 15 -3.51 13.62 35.59
CA LYS A 15 -4.71 13.61 34.75
C LYS A 15 -5.31 15.01 34.66
N GLN A 16 -5.74 15.38 33.47
CA GLN A 16 -6.39 16.66 33.17
C GLN A 16 -7.91 16.51 33.04
N SER A 17 -8.42 15.28 32.85
CA SER A 17 -9.84 14.99 32.70
C SER A 17 -10.24 13.82 33.62
N PRO A 18 -11.49 13.79 34.14
CA PRO A 18 -12.00 12.71 34.99
C PRO A 18 -11.95 11.32 34.34
N GLY A 19 -11.84 11.26 33.01
CA GLY A 19 -11.82 10.01 32.26
C GLY A 19 -10.59 9.11 32.49
N ARG A 20 -10.58 7.98 31.78
CA ARG A 20 -9.44 7.05 31.70
C ARG A 20 -8.34 7.63 30.78
N GLN A 21 -7.71 8.72 31.20
CA GLN A 21 -6.57 9.28 30.49
C GLN A 21 -5.36 8.35 30.63
N ILE A 22 -4.86 7.85 29.50
CA ILE A 22 -3.73 6.91 29.38
C ILE A 22 -2.47 7.61 28.82
N TYR A 23 -2.65 8.70 28.07
CA TYR A 23 -1.58 9.47 27.44
C TYR A 23 -1.46 10.86 28.09
N CYS A 24 -0.24 11.34 28.31
CA CYS A 24 -0.01 12.71 28.79
C CYS A 24 -0.36 13.75 27.71
N SER A 25 -0.49 15.02 28.11
CA SER A 25 -0.87 16.13 27.22
C SER A 25 0.15 16.49 26.13
N ASN A 26 1.36 15.91 26.17
CA ASN A 26 2.39 16.15 25.17
C ASN A 26 1.89 15.82 23.75
N SER A 27 2.08 16.75 22.81
CA SER A 27 1.58 16.65 21.44
C SER A 27 2.01 15.36 20.72
N LYS A 28 3.25 14.88 20.94
CA LYS A 28 3.72 13.61 20.37
C LYS A 28 2.93 12.41 20.91
N CYS A 29 2.68 12.39 22.23
CA CYS A 29 1.91 11.33 22.87
C CYS A 29 0.43 11.36 22.46
N GLN A 30 -0.13 12.56 22.27
CA GLN A 30 -1.50 12.73 21.79
C GLN A 30 -1.65 12.31 20.32
N LYS A 31 -0.64 12.55 19.47
CA LYS A 31 -0.58 12.03 18.11
C LYS A 31 -0.56 10.50 18.10
N GLU A 32 0.26 9.88 18.95
CA GLU A 32 0.30 8.41 19.10
C GLU A 32 -1.04 7.84 19.57
N ARG A 33 -1.71 8.48 20.55
CA ARG A 33 -3.07 8.08 20.95
C ARG A 33 -4.03 8.04 19.76
N ARG A 34 -4.07 9.12 18.97
CA ARG A 34 -4.96 9.21 17.81
C ARG A 34 -4.63 8.15 16.76
N ARG A 35 -3.34 7.91 16.51
CA ARG A 35 -2.88 6.86 15.58
C ARG A 35 -3.34 5.47 16.04
N HIS A 36 -3.19 5.16 17.33
CA HIS A 36 -3.64 3.90 17.90
C HIS A 36 -5.16 3.74 17.74
N TRP A 37 -5.93 4.75 18.16
CA TRP A 37 -7.39 4.73 18.01
C TRP A 37 -7.83 4.56 16.55
N GLN A 38 -7.21 5.28 15.60
CA GLN A 38 -7.51 5.13 14.17
C GLN A 38 -7.16 3.74 13.63
N ARG A 39 -6.09 3.11 14.14
CA ARG A 39 -5.72 1.74 13.75
C ARG A 39 -6.75 0.74 14.25
N GLU A 40 -7.09 0.82 15.53
CA GLU A 40 -8.08 -0.07 16.14
C GLU A 40 -9.44 0.09 15.45
N LYS A 41 -9.90 1.33 15.24
CA LYS A 41 -11.16 1.59 14.54
C LYS A 41 -11.19 1.02 13.13
N ARG A 42 -10.12 1.20 12.34
CA ARG A 42 -10.07 0.58 11.00
C ARG A 42 -10.07 -0.95 11.02
N LYS A 43 -9.65 -1.58 12.13
CA LYS A 43 -9.61 -3.03 12.27
C LYS A 43 -10.94 -3.60 12.76
N SER A 44 -11.59 -2.93 13.71
CA SER A 44 -12.79 -3.43 14.38
C SER A 44 -14.11 -2.93 13.79
N ASP A 45 -14.09 -1.91 12.95
CA ASP A 45 -15.28 -1.20 12.47
C ASP A 45 -15.25 -1.13 10.93
N PRO A 46 -15.88 -2.11 10.23
CA PRO A 46 -15.95 -2.12 8.76
C PRO A 46 -16.68 -0.91 8.20
N ASP A 47 -17.79 -0.50 8.84
CA ASP A 47 -18.59 0.66 8.43
C ASP A 47 -17.80 1.96 8.48
N TYR A 48 -16.87 2.08 9.44
CA TYR A 48 -15.95 3.20 9.51
C TYR A 48 -15.07 3.32 8.25
N LYS A 49 -14.62 2.20 7.68
CA LYS A 49 -13.83 2.21 6.44
C LYS A 49 -14.67 2.67 5.24
N ASP A 50 -15.89 2.15 5.12
CA ASP A 50 -16.78 2.48 4.00
C ASP A 50 -17.27 3.92 4.06
N ASN A 51 -17.56 4.42 5.27
CA ASN A 51 -17.90 5.83 5.47
C ASN A 51 -16.75 6.76 5.10
N GLN A 52 -15.50 6.40 5.44
CA GLN A 52 -14.32 7.16 5.03
C GLN A 52 -14.16 7.19 3.51
N LEU A 53 -14.42 6.07 2.83
CA LEU A 53 -14.37 6.00 1.37
C LEU A 53 -15.43 6.88 0.72
N ARG A 54 -16.70 6.75 1.16
CA ARG A 54 -17.82 7.56 0.66
C ARG A 54 -17.58 9.06 0.87
N ALA A 55 -17.07 9.44 2.04
CA ALA A 55 -16.73 10.83 2.33
C ALA A 55 -15.62 11.36 1.41
N GLN A 56 -14.59 10.55 1.14
CA GLN A 56 -13.51 10.92 0.22
C GLN A 56 -14.00 11.06 -1.22
N GLN A 57 -14.83 10.12 -1.70
CA GLN A 57 -15.45 10.18 -3.03
C GLN A 57 -16.31 11.43 -3.19
N ALA A 58 -17.25 11.64 -2.26
CA ALA A 58 -18.12 12.81 -2.29
C ALA A 58 -17.35 14.14 -2.18
N TRP A 59 -16.21 14.16 -1.47
CA TRP A 59 -15.36 15.34 -1.44
C TRP A 59 -14.63 15.55 -2.77
N ALA A 60 -14.10 14.48 -3.39
CA ALA A 60 -13.40 14.55 -4.67
C ALA A 60 -14.34 14.96 -5.82
N GLU A 61 -15.56 14.43 -5.84
CA GLU A 61 -16.62 14.81 -6.80
C GLU A 61 -16.96 16.29 -6.70
N ARG A 62 -17.07 16.84 -5.48
CA ARG A 62 -17.31 18.27 -5.26
C ARG A 62 -16.09 19.14 -5.56
N ASN A 63 -14.88 18.57 -5.55
CA ASN A 63 -13.62 19.32 -5.65
C ASN A 63 -12.67 18.73 -6.72
N PRO A 64 -13.11 18.60 -7.98
CA PRO A 64 -12.36 17.86 -9.00
C PRO A 64 -11.00 18.50 -9.34
N ASN A 65 -10.91 19.83 -9.27
CA ASN A 65 -9.69 20.58 -9.58
C ASN A 65 -8.78 20.83 -8.37
N TYR A 66 -9.22 20.51 -7.15
CA TYR A 66 -8.52 20.92 -5.93
C TYR A 66 -7.05 20.49 -5.92
N TRP A 67 -6.75 19.23 -6.23
CA TRP A 67 -5.37 18.75 -6.19
C TRP A 67 -4.48 19.38 -7.27
N ARG A 68 -5.05 19.73 -8.43
CA ARG A 68 -4.34 20.45 -9.49
C ARG A 68 -4.01 21.86 -9.01
N ASP A 69 -5.00 22.57 -8.47
CA ASP A 69 -4.83 23.94 -8.00
C ASP A 69 -3.95 24.02 -6.74
N TYR A 70 -4.05 23.04 -5.85
CA TYR A 70 -3.19 22.93 -4.67
C TYR A 70 -1.73 22.77 -5.08
N ARG A 71 -1.42 21.87 -6.02
CA ARG A 71 -0.04 21.68 -6.53
C ARG A 71 0.48 22.93 -7.24
N ARG A 72 -0.35 23.59 -8.05
CA ARG A 72 0.02 24.86 -8.71
C ARG A 72 0.37 25.95 -7.71
N ARG A 73 -0.40 26.06 -6.61
CA ARG A 73 -0.17 27.06 -5.55
C ARG A 73 0.94 26.69 -4.57
N ASN A 74 1.32 25.43 -4.48
CA ASN A 74 2.35 24.93 -3.54
C ASN A 74 3.45 24.16 -4.30
N PRO A 75 4.22 24.84 -5.16
CA PRO A 75 5.25 24.17 -5.98
C PRO A 75 6.37 23.59 -5.13
N GLU A 76 6.82 24.28 -4.08
CA GLU A 76 7.86 23.83 -3.16
C GLU A 76 7.48 22.52 -2.46
N TYR A 77 6.28 22.47 -1.84
CA TYR A 77 5.75 21.24 -1.25
C TYR A 77 5.69 20.08 -2.25
N THR A 78 5.29 20.38 -3.50
CA THR A 78 5.16 19.37 -4.55
C THR A 78 6.53 18.81 -4.93
N GLU A 79 7.55 19.65 -5.05
CA GLU A 79 8.90 19.24 -5.42
C GLU A 79 9.58 18.45 -4.30
N GLU A 80 9.47 18.91 -3.05
CA GLU A 80 9.98 18.15 -1.91
C GLU A 80 9.33 16.76 -1.81
N ASN A 81 8.02 16.67 -2.04
CA ASN A 81 7.34 15.39 -2.01
C ASN A 81 7.80 14.47 -3.15
N ARG A 82 8.09 15.01 -4.35
CA ARG A 82 8.68 14.25 -5.46
C ARG A 82 10.08 13.73 -5.11
N MET A 83 10.93 14.57 -4.52
CA MET A 83 12.28 14.18 -4.09
C MET A 83 12.24 13.07 -3.03
N ARG A 84 11.39 13.22 -2.01
CA ARG A 84 11.19 12.17 -0.98
C ARG A 84 10.67 10.86 -1.57
N GLU A 85 9.80 10.93 -2.58
CA GLU A 85 9.31 9.72 -3.25
C GLU A 85 10.41 9.03 -4.05
N LYS A 86 11.28 9.81 -4.73
CA LYS A 86 12.48 9.28 -5.41
C LYS A 86 13.41 8.58 -4.41
N GLU A 87 13.68 9.18 -3.26
CA GLU A 87 14.47 8.55 -2.20
C GLU A 87 13.86 7.25 -1.69
N ARG A 88 12.54 7.21 -1.45
CA ARG A 88 11.85 5.99 -1.03
C ARG A 88 11.96 4.91 -2.10
N ARG A 89 11.83 5.28 -3.38
CA ARG A 89 11.96 4.36 -4.52
C ARG A 89 13.37 3.78 -4.62
N VAL A 90 14.40 4.62 -4.48
CA VAL A 90 15.81 4.16 -4.41
C VAL A 90 15.99 3.19 -3.23
N LYS A 91 15.51 3.55 -2.03
CA LYS A 91 15.58 2.66 -0.85
C LYS A 91 14.84 1.34 -1.06
N ARG A 92 13.74 1.31 -1.80
CA ARG A 92 13.02 0.06 -2.16
C ARG A 92 13.81 -0.79 -3.16
N LYS A 93 14.48 -0.19 -4.14
CA LYS A 93 15.36 -0.90 -5.10
C LYS A 93 16.63 -1.48 -4.44
N VAL A 94 17.13 -0.82 -3.40
CA VAL A 94 18.34 -1.25 -2.65
C VAL A 94 18.02 -2.32 -1.59
N LYS A 95 16.76 -2.48 -1.18
CA LYS A 95 16.39 -3.69 -0.42
C LYS A 95 16.59 -4.89 -1.33
N PRO A 96 17.36 -5.92 -0.94
CA PRO A 96 17.46 -7.12 -1.74
C PRO A 96 16.06 -7.73 -1.78
N VAL A 97 15.38 -7.56 -2.92
CA VAL A 97 14.45 -8.59 -3.38
C VAL A 97 15.32 -9.83 -3.44
N ALA A 98 15.07 -10.80 -2.56
CA ALA A 98 15.82 -12.05 -2.57
C ALA A 98 15.79 -12.60 -4.00
N LYS A 99 16.94 -12.49 -4.69
CA LYS A 99 17.22 -13.23 -5.91
C LYS A 99 17.36 -14.67 -5.44
N MET A 100 16.35 -15.48 -5.69
CA MET A 100 16.46 -16.92 -5.60
C MET A 100 16.23 -17.43 -7.01
N ASP A 101 17.31 -17.44 -7.78
CA ASP A 101 17.37 -18.07 -9.09
C ASP A 101 17.06 -19.57 -8.93
N LEU A 102 15.98 -20.05 -9.56
CA LEU A 102 15.80 -21.39 -10.10
C LEU A 102 14.47 -21.41 -10.87
N ALA A 103 14.52 -20.91 -12.10
CA ALA A 103 13.53 -21.24 -13.11
C ALA A 103 13.64 -22.75 -13.40
N SER A 104 12.97 -23.57 -12.60
CA SER A 104 12.56 -24.89 -13.06
C SER A 104 11.52 -24.69 -14.16
N VAL A 105 11.71 -25.40 -15.26
CA VAL A 105 10.97 -25.35 -16.54
C VAL A 105 9.45 -25.68 -16.39
N ASN A 106 8.93 -25.79 -15.16
CA ASN A 106 7.55 -26.12 -14.84
C ASN A 106 6.70 -24.93 -14.34
N SER A 107 7.15 -23.69 -14.49
CA SER A 107 6.48 -22.50 -13.94
C SER A 107 5.69 -21.67 -14.96
N LEU A 108 5.22 -22.28 -16.05
CA LEU A 108 4.15 -21.64 -16.82
C LEU A 108 2.89 -21.63 -15.96
N PRO A 109 2.20 -20.48 -15.82
CA PRO A 109 0.94 -20.43 -15.12
C PRO A 109 -0.06 -21.40 -15.82
N PRO A 110 -0.90 -22.13 -15.06
CA PRO A 110 -1.89 -23.03 -15.65
C PRO A 110 -2.83 -22.26 -16.59
N SER A 111 -3.51 -22.96 -17.50
CA SER A 111 -4.47 -22.28 -18.38
C SER A 111 -5.55 -21.59 -17.55
N GLY A 112 -5.88 -20.35 -17.88
CA GLY A 112 -6.80 -19.54 -17.09
C GLY A 112 -6.83 -18.07 -17.48
N THR A 113 -7.69 -17.32 -16.80
CA THR A 113 -7.82 -15.87 -16.97
C THR A 113 -6.85 -15.16 -16.03
N TYR A 114 -6.01 -14.30 -16.59
CA TYR A 114 -5.00 -13.55 -15.87
C TYR A 114 -5.19 -12.06 -16.08
N LEU A 115 -4.89 -11.28 -15.04
CA LEU A 115 -4.77 -9.83 -15.13
C LEU A 115 -3.30 -9.48 -15.33
N LEU A 116 -2.96 -8.99 -16.53
CA LEU A 116 -1.62 -8.48 -16.81
C LEU A 116 -1.56 -7.00 -16.44
N ILE A 117 -0.66 -6.68 -15.52
CA ILE A 117 -0.36 -5.32 -15.11
C ILE A 117 1.01 -4.96 -15.68
N PRO A 118 1.13 -3.95 -16.56
CA PRO A 118 2.41 -3.52 -17.09
C PRO A 118 3.35 -3.13 -15.94
N LEU A 119 4.44 -3.88 -15.81
CA LEU A 119 5.55 -3.49 -14.96
C LEU A 119 6.31 -2.41 -15.71
N SER A 120 6.09 -1.14 -15.35
CA SER A 120 7.02 -0.09 -15.76
C SER A 120 8.40 -0.41 -15.17
N GLU A 121 9.48 -0.01 -15.85
CA GLU A 121 10.86 -0.05 -15.29
C GLU A 121 10.97 0.70 -13.95
N ASP A 122 9.92 1.46 -13.64
CA ASP A 122 9.73 2.16 -12.40
C ASP A 122 9.19 1.35 -11.23
N GLY A 123 8.65 0.15 -11.47
CA GLY A 123 7.90 -0.63 -10.50
C GLY A 123 6.60 0.07 -10.07
N VAL A 124 6.15 1.05 -10.86
CA VAL A 124 4.94 1.82 -10.62
C VAL A 124 3.90 1.32 -11.61
N ALA A 125 2.93 0.55 -11.14
CA ALA A 125 1.76 0.18 -11.94
C ALA A 125 1.04 1.48 -12.34
N LYS A 126 0.99 1.77 -13.63
CA LYS A 126 0.01 2.70 -14.20
C LYS A 126 -1.26 1.90 -14.50
N MET A 127 -2.39 2.58 -14.42
CA MET A 127 -3.76 2.06 -14.19
C MET A 127 -4.33 1.13 -15.28
N ASP A 128 -3.53 0.68 -16.25
CA ASP A 128 -4.02 -0.04 -17.42
C ASP A 128 -3.70 -1.53 -17.27
N ALA A 129 -4.55 -2.23 -16.50
CA ALA A 129 -4.49 -3.68 -16.39
C ALA A 129 -5.30 -4.32 -17.52
N CYS A 130 -4.70 -5.25 -18.27
CA CYS A 130 -5.35 -5.97 -19.37
C CYS A 130 -5.70 -7.39 -18.93
N THR A 131 -6.95 -7.79 -19.09
CA THR A 131 -7.37 -9.17 -18.85
C THR A 131 -7.06 -10.02 -20.08
N VAL A 132 -6.29 -11.10 -19.90
CA VAL A 132 -5.94 -12.03 -20.97
C VAL A 132 -6.30 -13.46 -20.57
N GLU A 133 -6.58 -14.30 -21.56
CA GLU A 133 -6.76 -15.73 -21.39
C GLU A 133 -5.53 -16.46 -21.93
N ILE A 134 -4.86 -17.26 -21.09
CA ILE A 134 -3.74 -18.10 -21.50
C ILE A 134 -4.26 -19.54 -21.64
N ARG A 135 -4.11 -20.14 -22.82
CA ARG A 135 -4.45 -21.55 -23.08
C ARG A 135 -3.24 -22.33 -23.56
N PHE A 136 -3.01 -23.51 -22.98
CA PHE A 136 -1.98 -24.44 -23.44
C PHE A 136 -2.49 -25.27 -24.62
N ILE A 137 -1.71 -25.34 -25.70
CA ILE A 137 -2.00 -26.21 -26.84
C ILE A 137 -0.90 -27.27 -26.89
N SER A 138 -1.20 -28.50 -26.49
CA SER A 138 -0.27 -29.62 -26.64
C SER A 138 -0.17 -30.01 -28.12
N ARG A 139 1.04 -30.03 -28.70
CA ARG A 139 1.27 -30.66 -30.00
C ARG A 139 1.21 -32.17 -29.84
N ALA A 140 0.24 -32.82 -30.48
CA ALA A 140 0.26 -34.27 -30.65
C ALA A 140 1.50 -34.65 -31.50
N SER A 141 2.40 -35.45 -30.95
CA SER A 141 3.55 -35.99 -31.69
C SER A 141 3.07 -37.11 -32.62
N VAL A 142 3.19 -36.89 -33.93
CA VAL A 142 3.01 -37.94 -34.93
C VAL A 142 4.18 -38.93 -34.81
N SER A 143 3.90 -40.15 -34.35
CA SER A 143 4.91 -41.22 -34.34
C SER A 143 5.17 -41.70 -35.76
N LYS A 144 6.39 -41.49 -36.27
CA LYS A 144 6.86 -42.20 -37.46
C LYS A 144 7.56 -43.47 -37.02
N ARG A 145 6.97 -44.62 -37.35
CA ARG A 145 7.57 -45.96 -37.22
C ARG A 145 8.81 -46.06 -38.12
N GLY A 146 9.78 -46.85 -37.67
CA GLY A 146 11.18 -46.79 -38.10
C GLY A 146 11.54 -47.46 -39.43
N LYS A 147 12.85 -47.52 -39.66
CA LYS A 147 13.50 -48.62 -40.39
C LYS A 147 14.97 -48.66 -40.01
N SER A 148 15.36 -49.78 -39.41
CA SER A 148 16.73 -50.17 -39.08
C SER A 148 17.53 -50.47 -40.34
N ARG A 149 18.85 -50.25 -40.28
CA ARG A 149 19.86 -50.97 -41.05
C ARG A 149 20.92 -51.45 -40.08
#